data_AF-V4XMQ5-F1
#
_entry.id   AF-V4XMQ5-F1
#
_cell.length_a   1.000
_cell.length_b   1.000
_cell.length_c   1.000
_cell.angle_alpha   90.00
_cell.angle_beta   90.00
_cell.angle_gamma   90.00
#
_symmetry.space_group_name_H-M   'P 1'
#
loop_
_entity.id
_entity.type
_entity.pdbx_description
1 polymer ?
#
loop_
_entity_poly.entity_id
_entity_poly.type
_entity_poly.pdbx_seq_one_letter_code
_entity_poly.pdbx_strand_id
1 'polypeptide(L)'
;RCRGDIEITDDGREALIYAAGGDMRRAINSLQAAATTGEVVDEEAVYMITSTARPEEIEAMVTDAIGGDFAKARATLDTLLTDTGMAGGDIIDQLHRSVWDLGLDERAAVRLMERIGEADYRITEGANEQVQLEALLASLALDER
;
A
#
# COMPACT_ATOMS: atom_id res chain seq x y z
N ARG A 1 10.89 29.66 3.76
CA ARG A 1 10.13 30.62 2.91
C ARG A 1 9.57 29.81 1.75
N CYS A 2 8.33 29.35 1.84
CA CYS A 2 7.57 28.95 0.66
C CYS A 2 6.45 30.00 0.56
N ARG A 3 6.53 30.86 -0.45
CA ARG A 3 5.67 32.02 -0.65
C ARG A 3 5.16 31.92 -2.08
N GLY A 4 4.15 31.08 -2.25
CA GLY A 4 3.40 30.83 -3.48
C GLY A 4 2.16 30.06 -3.06
N ASP A 5 1.00 30.41 -3.61
CA ASP A 5 -0.20 29.58 -3.46
C ASP A 5 0.13 28.21 -4.09
N ILE A 6 0.15 27.16 -3.27
CA ILE A 6 0.40 25.79 -3.73
C ILE A 6 -0.86 25.37 -4.48
N GLU A 7 -0.74 25.08 -5.78
CA GLU A 7 -1.84 24.52 -6.54
C GLU A 7 -1.91 23.02 -6.25
N ILE A 8 -3.06 22.53 -5.80
CA ILE A 8 -3.32 21.11 -5.55
C ILE A 8 -4.41 20.69 -6.51
N THR A 9 -4.14 19.65 -7.30
CA THR A 9 -5.14 19.04 -8.17
C THR A 9 -6.16 18.24 -7.33
N ASP A 10 -7.36 18.00 -7.86
CA ASP A 10 -8.36 17.19 -7.14
C ASP A 10 -7.83 15.78 -6.84
N ASP A 11 -7.14 15.15 -7.80
CA ASP A 11 -6.55 13.81 -7.63
C ASP A 11 -5.38 13.84 -6.64
N GLY A 12 -4.53 14.89 -6.65
CA GLY A 12 -3.49 15.08 -5.63
C GLY A 12 -4.05 15.26 -4.22
N ARG A 13 -5.22 15.90 -4.10
CA ARG A 13 -5.93 16.03 -2.82
C ARG A 13 -6.44 14.68 -2.33
N GLU A 14 -7.01 13.86 -3.20
CA GLU A 14 -7.48 12.51 -2.84
C GLU A 14 -6.30 11.61 -2.46
N ALA A 15 -5.20 11.66 -3.20
CA ALA A 15 -3.97 10.95 -2.88
C ALA A 15 -3.41 11.34 -1.50
N LEU A 16 -3.45 12.63 -1.14
CA LEU A 16 -3.05 13.10 0.19
C LEU A 16 -3.95 12.55 1.30
N ILE A 17 -5.26 12.51 1.06
CA ILE A 17 -6.23 11.93 2.02
C ILE A 17 -5.94 10.44 2.21
N TYR A 18 -5.73 9.73 1.11
CA TYR A 18 -5.41 8.30 1.11
C TYR A 18 -4.09 8.00 1.85
N ALA A 19 -3.01 8.71 1.49
CA ALA A 19 -1.69 8.54 2.08
C ALA A 19 -1.67 8.95 3.57
N ALA A 20 -2.51 9.89 3.99
CA ALA A 20 -2.62 10.30 5.37
C ALA A 20 -3.31 9.27 6.27
N GLY A 21 -4.23 8.46 5.74
CA GLY A 21 -4.94 7.45 6.51
C GLY A 21 -5.68 8.01 7.74
N GLY A 22 -6.14 9.27 7.66
CA GLY A 22 -6.79 9.97 8.77
C GLY A 22 -5.85 10.68 9.75
N ASP A 23 -4.52 10.55 9.63
CA ASP A 23 -3.56 11.33 10.42
C ASP A 23 -3.32 12.71 9.76
N MET A 24 -3.91 13.76 10.36
CA MET A 24 -3.75 15.15 9.92
C MET A 24 -2.28 15.61 9.91
N ARG A 25 -1.44 15.13 10.83
CA ARG A 25 -0.01 15.45 10.85
C ARG A 25 0.70 14.78 9.67
N ARG A 26 0.36 13.53 9.35
CA ARG A 26 0.88 12.85 8.13
C ARG A 26 0.47 13.63 6.88
N ALA A 27 -0.81 14.02 6.77
CA ALA A 27 -1.32 14.83 5.66
C ALA A 27 -0.55 16.14 5.45
N ILE A 28 -0.33 16.91 6.52
CA ILE A 28 0.39 18.19 6.47
C ILE A 28 1.85 17.96 6.05
N ASN A 29 2.52 16.97 6.63
CA ASN A 29 3.91 16.67 6.29
C ASN A 29 4.06 16.23 4.83
N SER A 30 3.16 15.37 4.35
CA SER A 30 3.13 14.92 2.96
C SER A 30 2.89 16.08 1.99
N LEU A 31 1.92 16.95 2.28
CA LEU A 31 1.66 18.15 1.47
C LEU A 31 2.87 19.08 1.45
N GLN A 32 3.49 19.32 2.60
CA GLN A 32 4.67 20.18 2.69
C GLN A 32 5.85 19.61 1.90
N ALA A 33 6.05 18.29 1.95
CA ALA A 33 7.10 17.62 1.19
C ALA A 33 6.80 17.64 -0.31
N ALA A 34 5.57 17.34 -0.73
CA ALA A 34 5.15 17.43 -2.13
C ALA A 34 5.28 18.85 -2.69
N ALA A 35 4.94 19.88 -1.91
CA ALA A 35 5.11 21.27 -2.33
C ALA A 35 6.57 21.72 -2.49
N THR A 36 7.56 20.89 -2.13
CA THR A 36 8.98 21.16 -2.42
C THR A 36 9.43 20.67 -3.79
N THR A 37 8.68 19.78 -4.44
CA THR A 37 9.06 19.20 -5.73
C THR A 37 8.60 20.03 -6.93
N GLY A 38 7.64 20.95 -6.74
CA GLY A 38 7.13 21.82 -7.80
C GLY A 38 6.07 22.80 -7.33
N GLU A 39 5.47 23.53 -8.27
CA GLU A 39 4.38 24.48 -8.00
C GLU A 39 2.99 23.81 -7.92
N VAL A 40 2.84 22.65 -8.57
CA VAL A 40 1.59 21.87 -8.61
C VAL A 40 1.78 20.54 -7.87
N VAL A 41 0.87 20.23 -6.96
CA VAL A 41 0.78 18.96 -6.24
C VAL A 41 -0.27 18.09 -6.91
N ASP A 42 0.19 17.12 -7.69
CA ASP A 42 -0.62 16.07 -8.30
C ASP A 42 -0.48 14.72 -7.57
N GLU A 43 -1.29 13.75 -8.00
CA GLU A 43 -1.32 12.41 -7.44
C GLU A 43 0.05 11.72 -7.49
N GLU A 44 0.77 11.85 -8.61
CA GLU A 44 2.09 11.23 -8.79
C GLU A 44 3.12 11.82 -7.82
N ALA A 45 3.15 13.14 -7.66
CA ALA A 45 4.01 13.82 -6.71
C ALA A 45 3.75 13.35 -5.27
N VAL A 46 2.49 13.12 -4.91
CA VAL A 46 2.10 12.65 -3.58
C VAL A 46 2.58 11.22 -3.35
N TYR A 47 2.26 10.27 -4.23
CA TYR A 47 2.65 8.87 -4.02
C TYR A 47 4.17 8.67 -4.02
N MET A 48 4.88 9.43 -4.86
CA MET A 48 6.34 9.43 -4.89
C MET A 48 6.92 9.93 -3.56
N ILE A 49 6.43 11.05 -3.03
CA ILE A 49 7.01 11.67 -1.82
C ILE A 49 6.67 10.87 -0.56
N THR A 50 5.51 10.21 -0.53
CA THR A 50 5.06 9.43 0.62
C THR A 50 5.46 7.97 0.57
N SER A 51 6.17 7.55 -0.49
CA SER A 51 6.57 6.15 -0.73
C SER A 51 5.40 5.19 -0.52
N THR A 52 4.23 5.59 -1.03
CA THR A 52 2.95 4.92 -0.81
C THR A 52 2.52 4.30 -2.12
N ALA A 53 2.24 2.99 -2.12
CA ALA A 53 1.72 2.33 -3.31
C ALA A 53 0.37 2.92 -3.71
N ARG A 54 0.10 2.91 -5.01
CA ARG A 54 -1.22 3.24 -5.55
C ARG A 54 -2.20 2.10 -5.17
N PRO A 55 -3.47 2.42 -4.86
CA PRO A 55 -4.46 1.40 -4.52
C PRO A 55 -4.54 0.26 -5.56
N GLU A 56 -4.44 0.61 -6.84
CA GLU A 56 -4.52 -0.33 -7.96
C GLU A 56 -3.34 -1.30 -7.99
N GLU A 57 -2.16 -0.90 -7.50
CA GLU A 57 -0.98 -1.77 -7.42
C GLU A 57 -1.14 -2.84 -6.34
N ILE A 58 -1.70 -2.47 -5.19
CA ILE A 58 -2.03 -3.41 -4.10
C ILE A 58 -3.12 -4.38 -4.55
N GLU A 59 -4.18 -3.87 -5.17
CA GLU A 59 -5.28 -4.68 -5.69
C GLU A 59 -4.77 -5.68 -6.74
N ALA A 60 -3.94 -5.23 -7.69
CA ALA A 60 -3.35 -6.09 -8.71
C ALA A 60 -2.47 -7.18 -8.09
N MET A 61 -1.60 -6.83 -7.13
CA MET A 61 -0.73 -7.78 -6.42
C MET A 61 -1.53 -8.90 -5.74
N VAL A 62 -2.60 -8.55 -5.04
CA VAL A 62 -3.42 -9.53 -4.31
C VAL A 62 -4.26 -10.36 -5.29
N THR A 63 -4.81 -9.72 -6.32
CA THR A 63 -5.61 -10.41 -7.34
C THR A 63 -4.78 -11.43 -8.11
N ASP A 64 -3.54 -11.08 -8.47
CA ASP A 64 -2.59 -12.02 -9.10
C ASP A 64 -2.28 -13.20 -8.18
N ALA A 65 -2.08 -12.96 -6.88
CA ALA A 65 -1.84 -14.02 -5.91
C ALA A 65 -3.06 -14.94 -5.79
N ILE A 66 -4.26 -14.39 -5.65
CA ILE A 66 -5.51 -15.17 -5.53
C ILE A 66 -5.76 -16.00 -6.80
N GLY A 67 -5.52 -15.43 -7.98
CA GLY A 67 -5.59 -16.14 -9.26
C GLY A 67 -4.49 -17.20 -9.47
N GLY A 68 -3.62 -17.42 -8.48
CA GLY A 68 -2.58 -18.44 -8.50
C GLY A 68 -1.26 -18.01 -9.15
N ASP A 69 -1.15 -16.78 -9.65
CA ASP A 69 0.09 -16.23 -10.22
C ASP A 69 0.97 -15.60 -9.12
N PHE A 70 1.47 -16.46 -8.24
CA PHE A 70 2.37 -16.05 -7.15
C PHE A 70 3.64 -15.36 -7.67
N ALA A 71 4.17 -15.78 -8.82
CA ALA A 71 5.39 -15.19 -9.36
C ALA A 71 5.18 -13.72 -9.74
N LYS A 72 4.04 -13.40 -10.36
CA LYS A 72 3.68 -12.03 -10.71
C LYS A 72 3.38 -11.20 -9.47
N ALA A 73 2.60 -11.72 -8.52
CA ALA A 73 2.33 -11.05 -7.25
C ALA A 73 3.62 -10.73 -6.46
N ARG A 74 4.55 -11.69 -6.41
CA ARG A 74 5.86 -11.51 -5.77
C ARG A 74 6.70 -10.44 -6.47
N ALA A 75 6.67 -10.37 -7.80
CA ALA A 75 7.40 -9.34 -8.53
C ALA A 75 6.86 -7.94 -8.18
N THR A 76 5.54 -7.76 -8.11
CA THR A 76 4.93 -6.51 -7.65
C THR A 76 5.35 -6.17 -6.23
N LEU A 77 5.31 -7.13 -5.31
CA LEU A 77 5.79 -6.94 -3.93
C LEU A 77 7.25 -6.47 -3.87
N ASP A 78 8.13 -7.08 -4.67
CA ASP A 78 9.55 -6.70 -4.73
C ASP A 78 9.75 -5.26 -5.21
N THR A 79 8.99 -4.82 -6.22
CA THR A 79 8.98 -3.42 -6.68
C THR A 79 8.48 -2.46 -5.58
N LEU A 80 7.44 -2.84 -4.82
CA LEU A 80 6.94 -2.00 -3.72
C LEU A 80 7.99 -1.86 -2.59
N LEU A 81 8.64 -2.95 -2.19
CA LEU A 81 9.63 -2.94 -1.13
C LEU A 81 10.96 -2.29 -1.56
N THR A 82 11.45 -2.61 -2.75
CA THR A 82 12.81 -2.25 -3.19
C THR A 82 12.85 -0.96 -4.00
N ASP A 83 12.01 -0.85 -5.03
CA ASP A 83 12.05 0.29 -5.95
C ASP A 83 11.30 1.51 -5.37
N THR A 84 10.13 1.27 -4.77
CA THR A 84 9.32 2.32 -4.14
C THR A 84 9.80 2.63 -2.72
N GLY A 85 10.52 1.70 -2.08
CA GLY A 85 11.06 1.85 -0.73
C GLY A 85 9.99 1.82 0.36
N MET A 86 8.85 1.19 0.09
CA MET A 86 7.72 1.11 1.02
C MET A 86 8.04 0.15 2.17
N ALA A 87 7.69 0.52 3.40
CA ALA A 87 7.88 -0.36 4.55
C ALA A 87 6.87 -1.53 4.49
N GLY A 88 7.27 -2.72 4.95
CA GLY A 88 6.37 -3.87 4.96
C GLY A 88 5.11 -3.64 5.80
N GLY A 89 5.22 -2.90 6.91
CA GLY A 89 4.08 -2.49 7.73
C GLY A 89 3.08 -1.59 6.98
N ASP A 90 3.56 -0.63 6.17
CA ASP A 90 2.65 0.21 5.36
C ASP A 90 1.91 -0.64 4.31
N ILE A 91 2.55 -1.68 3.74
CA ILE A 91 1.91 -2.63 2.80
C ILE A 91 0.82 -3.42 3.52
N ILE A 92 1.10 -3.94 4.72
CA ILE A 92 0.12 -4.63 5.58
C ILE A 92 -1.07 -3.71 5.87
N ASP A 93 -0.84 -2.45 6.24
CA ASP A 93 -1.89 -1.49 6.55
C ASP A 93 -2.78 -1.17 5.35
N GLN A 94 -2.20 -1.08 4.15
CA GLN A 94 -2.96 -0.89 2.92
C GLN A 94 -3.75 -2.14 2.54
N LEU A 95 -3.14 -3.32 2.64
CA LEU A 95 -3.83 -4.59 2.42
C LEU A 95 -5.04 -4.72 3.34
N HIS A 96 -4.86 -4.46 4.64
CA HIS A 96 -5.91 -4.52 5.64
C HIS A 96 -7.10 -3.59 5.29
N ARG A 97 -6.81 -2.37 4.84
CA ARG A 97 -7.85 -1.41 4.41
C ARG A 97 -8.58 -1.84 3.15
N SER A 98 -7.88 -2.50 2.23
CA SER A 98 -8.40 -2.83 0.90
C SER A 98 -9.12 -4.18 0.83
N VAL A 99 -9.04 -5.03 1.87
CA VAL A 99 -9.62 -6.39 1.89
C VAL A 99 -11.06 -6.44 1.36
N TRP A 100 -11.88 -5.48 1.78
CA TRP A 100 -13.31 -5.44 1.45
C TRP A 100 -13.60 -4.93 0.04
N ASP A 101 -12.64 -4.25 -0.57
CA ASP A 101 -12.76 -3.68 -1.92
C ASP A 101 -12.31 -4.67 -3.01
N LEU A 102 -11.61 -5.75 -2.63
CA LEU A 102 -11.11 -6.80 -3.52
C LEU A 102 -12.21 -7.70 -4.15
N GLY A 103 -13.48 -7.48 -3.84
CA GLY A 103 -14.59 -8.28 -4.40
C GLY A 103 -14.59 -9.75 -4.00
N LEU A 104 -13.92 -10.11 -2.91
CA LEU A 104 -13.83 -11.48 -2.39
C LEU A 104 -15.13 -11.94 -1.74
N ASP A 105 -15.38 -13.25 -1.73
CA ASP A 105 -16.44 -13.81 -0.90
C ASP A 105 -16.13 -13.59 0.60
N GLU A 106 -17.17 -13.52 1.44
CA GLU A 106 -17.03 -13.21 2.86
C GLU A 106 -16.05 -14.15 3.59
N ARG A 107 -16.02 -15.44 3.24
CA ARG A 107 -15.11 -16.38 3.89
C ARG A 107 -13.68 -16.17 3.42
N ALA A 108 -13.47 -15.86 2.14
CA ALA A 108 -12.16 -15.53 1.59
C ALA A 108 -11.61 -14.23 2.20
N ALA A 109 -12.44 -13.20 2.31
CA ALA A 109 -12.09 -11.94 2.97
C ALA A 109 -11.68 -12.14 4.44
N VAL A 110 -12.43 -12.94 5.20
CA VAL A 110 -12.09 -13.27 6.60
C VAL A 110 -10.76 -14.03 6.69
N ARG A 111 -10.51 -15.01 5.81
CA ARG A 111 -9.22 -15.74 5.79
C ARG A 111 -8.04 -14.83 5.44
N LEU A 112 -8.22 -13.93 4.47
CA LEU A 112 -7.21 -12.93 4.13
C LEU A 112 -6.91 -12.03 5.34
N MET A 113 -7.95 -11.55 6.04
CA MET A 113 -7.79 -10.71 7.22
C MET A 113 -7.06 -11.42 8.37
N GLU A 114 -7.34 -12.71 8.60
CA GLU A 114 -6.61 -13.52 9.58
C GLU A 114 -5.11 -13.62 9.24
N ARG A 115 -4.78 -13.87 7.97
CA ARG A 115 -3.40 -13.98 7.48
C ARG A 115 -2.65 -12.65 7.54
N ILE A 116 -3.32 -11.55 7.22
CA ILE A 116 -2.76 -10.20 7.37
C ILE A 116 -2.39 -9.97 8.84
N GLY A 117 -3.27 -10.30 9.78
CA GLY A 117 -2.99 -10.16 11.21
C GLY A 117 -1.84 -11.02 11.71
N GLU A 118 -1.70 -12.24 11.19
CA GLU A 118 -0.56 -13.12 11.53
C GLU A 118 0.77 -12.57 10.99
N ALA A 119 0.78 -12.09 9.75
CA ALA A 119 1.95 -11.46 9.15
C ALA A 119 2.36 -10.18 9.90
N ASP A 120 1.39 -9.32 10.21
CA ASP A 120 1.58 -8.08 10.99
C ASP A 120 2.21 -8.36 12.36
N TYR A 121 1.65 -9.33 13.09
CA TYR A 121 2.17 -9.74 14.38
C TYR A 121 3.63 -10.22 14.28
N ARG A 122 3.95 -11.06 13.29
CA ARG A 122 5.32 -11.57 13.10
C ARG A 122 6.30 -10.47 12.72
N ILE A 123 5.91 -9.55 11.85
CA ILE A 123 6.71 -8.38 11.48
C ILE A 123 7.00 -7.53 12.72
N THR A 124 5.97 -7.28 13.54
CA THR A 124 6.09 -6.52 14.79
C THR A 124 7.05 -7.20 15.79
N GLU A 125 7.08 -8.53 15.82
CA GLU A 125 8.04 -9.32 16.62
C GLU A 125 9.46 -9.38 16.00
N GLY A 126 9.72 -8.67 14.90
CA GLY A 126 11.02 -8.55 14.27
C GLY A 126 11.33 -9.62 13.21
N ALA A 127 10.31 -10.32 12.69
CA ALA A 127 10.49 -11.19 11.53
C ALA A 127 10.82 -10.37 10.28
N ASN A 128 11.46 -11.01 9.30
CA ASN A 128 11.78 -10.37 8.03
C ASN A 128 10.49 -10.07 7.24
N GLU A 129 10.24 -8.79 6.95
CA GLU A 129 9.04 -8.28 6.29
C GLU A 129 8.79 -8.91 4.93
N GLN A 130 9.81 -8.95 4.07
CA GLN A 130 9.71 -9.53 2.73
C GLN A 130 9.29 -11.01 2.80
N VAL A 131 9.91 -11.79 3.68
CA VAL A 131 9.56 -13.21 3.86
C VAL A 131 8.13 -13.39 4.36
N GLN A 132 7.66 -12.56 5.30
CA GLN A 132 6.27 -12.65 5.80
C GLN A 132 5.25 -12.26 4.73
N LEU A 133 5.51 -11.20 3.97
CA LEU A 133 4.63 -10.77 2.88
C LEU A 133 4.62 -11.77 1.72
N GLU A 134 5.76 -12.34 1.34
CA GLU A 134 5.82 -13.42 0.35
C GLU A 134 5.06 -14.67 0.85
N ALA A 135 5.17 -15.02 2.13
CA ALA A 135 4.42 -16.14 2.71
C ALA A 135 2.91 -15.88 2.70
N LEU A 136 2.49 -14.63 2.98
CA LEU A 136 1.10 -14.21 2.87
C LEU A 136 0.59 -14.37 1.43
N LEU A 137 1.29 -13.84 0.43
CA LEU A 137 0.89 -13.98 -0.98
C LEU A 137 0.87 -15.44 -1.44
N ALA A 138 1.88 -16.22 -1.06
CA ALA A 138 1.94 -17.65 -1.38
C ALA A 138 0.76 -18.42 -0.79
N SER A 139 0.34 -18.07 0.43
CA SER A 139 -0.81 -18.70 1.06
C SER A 139 -2.10 -18.43 0.27
N LEU A 140 -2.28 -17.22 -0.28
CA LEU A 140 -3.45 -16.88 -1.08
C LEU A 140 -3.49 -17.67 -2.39
N ALA A 141 -2.34 -17.84 -3.04
CA ALA A 141 -2.21 -18.64 -4.26
C ALA A 141 -2.48 -20.14 -4.09
N LEU A 142 -2.43 -20.65 -2.86
CA LEU A 142 -2.67 -22.06 -2.56
C LEU A 142 -4.13 -22.35 -2.19
N ASP A 143 -4.90 -21.35 -1.76
CA ASP A 143 -6.26 -21.53 -1.23
C ASP A 143 -7.32 -21.82 -2.30
N GLU A 144 -7.05 -21.55 -3.59
CA GLU A 144 -7.95 -21.89 -4.70
C GLU A 144 -7.77 -23.32 -5.25
N ARG A 145 -7.09 -24.22 -4.52
CA ARG A 145 -6.89 -25.63 -4.91
C ARG A 145 -7.72 -26.61 -4.10
#